data_AF-A0A177CLZ8-F1
#
_entry.id   AF-A0A177CLZ8-F1
#
_cell.length_a   1.000
_cell.length_b   1.000
_cell.length_c   1.000
_cell.angle_alpha   90.00
_cell.angle_beta   90.00
_cell.angle_gamma   90.00
#
_symmetry.space_group_name_H-M   'P 1'
#
loop_
_entity.id
_entity.type
_entity.pdbx_description
1 polymer ?
#
loop_
_entity_poly.entity_id
_entity_poly.type
_entity_poly.pdbx_seq_one_letter_code
_entity_poly.pdbx_strand_id
1 'polypeptide(L)'
;MPKAKRKTVSKGKSAAKGKVAAKSESTPKRKSKSKNRARSKDKPELNITVVIPKTSRRPTFFFWTDPESQGGFLSPWYNCPFEVGGEKYVSTGQYITARRAEIYRDRESLHKILLATREDEIKALADNIKDSSITEWSKHPDYHFHIHYANLRKFLYSDQSEDLLNRLANLGDRELVFADPTDLHLGIGLDASEAEKVGRKAWGKNAYGKSFEKLRHKIRNPISPVIPTFPYDTG
;
A
#
# COMPACT_ATOMS: atom_id res chain seq x y z
N MET A 1 26.93 43.59 50.69
CA MET A 1 25.83 44.41 51.26
C MET A 1 24.49 43.85 50.77
N PRO A 2 23.37 44.03 51.50
CA PRO A 2 22.93 43.35 52.72
C PRO A 2 21.93 42.17 52.46
N LYS A 3 21.60 41.46 53.54
CA LYS A 3 20.71 40.28 53.64
C LYS A 3 19.22 40.66 53.65
N ALA A 4 18.33 39.79 53.17
CA ALA A 4 16.93 39.75 53.60
C ALA A 4 16.38 38.32 53.68
N LYS A 5 15.58 38.08 54.72
CA LYS A 5 15.11 36.79 55.27
C LYS A 5 13.68 36.44 54.78
N ARG A 6 13.37 35.14 54.85
CA ARG A 6 12.05 34.46 54.69
C ARG A 6 10.89 35.05 55.52
N LYS A 7 9.63 34.84 55.05
CA LYS A 7 8.46 34.22 55.76
C LYS A 7 7.18 34.28 54.89
N THR A 8 6.61 33.14 54.45
CA THR A 8 5.47 32.34 54.99
C THR A 8 4.03 32.84 54.73
N VAL A 9 3.33 32.00 53.95
CA VAL A 9 1.89 31.62 53.88
C VAL A 9 0.94 32.14 54.97
N SER A 10 -0.28 32.54 54.58
CA SER A 10 -1.50 32.20 55.33
C SER A 10 -2.73 31.99 54.42
N LYS A 11 -3.54 31.00 54.82
CA LYS A 11 -4.79 30.49 54.25
C LYS A 11 -5.96 31.30 54.85
N GLY A 12 -6.99 31.58 54.05
CA GLY A 12 -8.30 32.03 54.53
C GLY A 12 -9.44 31.19 53.94
N LYS A 13 -10.05 30.34 54.77
CA LYS A 13 -11.33 29.65 54.54
C LYS A 13 -12.43 30.51 55.17
N SER A 14 -13.61 30.60 54.55
CA SER A 14 -14.89 30.41 55.25
C SER A 14 -16.07 30.31 54.28
N ALA A 15 -17.01 29.45 54.65
CA ALA A 15 -18.22 29.06 53.95
C ALA A 15 -19.44 29.71 54.59
N ALA A 16 -20.54 29.84 53.84
CA ALA A 16 -21.89 29.87 54.41
C ALA A 16 -22.93 29.35 53.40
N LYS A 17 -23.92 28.64 53.95
CA LYS A 17 -24.97 27.84 53.32
C LYS A 17 -26.16 28.69 52.86
N GLY A 18 -26.89 28.17 51.86
CA GLY A 18 -28.31 28.45 51.64
C GLY A 18 -28.98 27.33 50.83
N LYS A 19 -29.84 26.54 51.48
CA LYS A 19 -30.91 25.73 50.84
C LYS A 19 -31.99 26.72 50.32
N VAL A 20 -32.83 26.46 49.32
CA VAL A 20 -33.98 25.53 49.28
C VAL A 20 -34.56 25.55 47.84
N ALA A 21 -35.28 24.47 47.49
CA ALA A 21 -36.43 24.38 46.57
C ALA A 21 -36.20 23.70 45.22
N ALA A 22 -36.61 22.43 45.18
CA ALA A 22 -36.97 21.70 43.97
C ALA A 22 -38.24 22.30 43.35
N LYS A 23 -38.21 22.56 42.05
CA LYS A 23 -39.39 22.60 41.18
C LYS A 23 -39.08 21.85 39.89
N SER A 24 -39.88 20.82 39.67
CA SER A 24 -40.08 20.12 38.42
C SER A 24 -40.57 21.09 37.35
N GLU A 25 -39.95 21.10 36.18
CA GLU A 25 -40.65 21.49 34.96
C GLU A 25 -40.02 20.89 33.71
N SER A 26 -40.92 20.50 32.82
CA SER A 26 -40.81 19.61 31.69
C SER A 26 -39.89 20.08 30.56
N THR A 27 -39.13 19.14 30.04
CA THR A 27 -38.36 19.17 28.79
C THR A 27 -39.24 19.47 27.57
N PRO A 28 -38.91 20.45 26.71
CA PRO A 28 -39.43 20.49 25.34
C PRO A 28 -38.54 19.64 24.42
N LYS A 29 -39.11 18.56 23.88
CA LYS A 29 -38.53 17.70 22.84
C LYS A 29 -38.12 18.54 21.63
N ARG A 30 -36.82 18.76 21.45
CA ARG A 30 -36.24 19.30 20.21
C ARG A 30 -36.27 18.19 19.16
N LYS A 31 -37.22 18.25 18.23
CA LYS A 31 -37.31 17.35 17.07
C LYS A 31 -35.98 17.37 16.30
N SER A 32 -35.24 16.28 16.37
CA SER A 32 -34.09 16.03 15.50
C SER A 32 -34.63 15.82 14.08
N LYS A 33 -34.52 16.85 13.24
CA LYS A 33 -34.63 16.67 11.79
C LYS A 33 -33.42 15.84 11.36
N SER A 34 -33.67 14.56 11.14
CA SER A 34 -32.79 13.67 10.37
C SER A 34 -32.49 14.35 9.03
N LYS A 35 -31.30 14.95 8.93
CA LYS A 35 -30.73 15.29 7.63
C LYS A 35 -30.24 13.97 7.05
N ASN A 36 -31.00 13.46 6.07
CA ASN A 36 -30.55 12.42 5.16
C ASN A 36 -29.14 12.76 4.69
N ARG A 37 -28.17 12.01 5.21
CA ARG A 37 -26.78 12.09 4.79
C ARG A 37 -26.78 11.61 3.35
N ALA A 38 -26.49 12.54 2.44
CA ALA A 38 -26.34 12.24 1.03
C ALA A 38 -25.42 11.02 0.86
N ARG A 39 -25.93 9.99 0.17
CA ARG A 39 -25.16 8.85 -0.34
C ARG A 39 -23.87 9.40 -0.94
N SER A 40 -22.72 8.92 -0.46
CA SER A 40 -21.43 9.23 -1.07
C SER A 40 -21.52 8.83 -2.55
N LYS A 41 -21.40 9.84 -3.41
CA LYS A 41 -21.26 9.62 -4.85
C LYS A 41 -19.90 8.96 -5.11
N ASP A 42 -19.93 8.02 -6.04
CA ASP A 42 -18.81 7.56 -6.86
C ASP A 42 -17.73 6.73 -6.15
N LYS A 43 -18.07 5.46 -5.86
CA LYS A 43 -17.08 4.39 -6.06
C LYS A 43 -17.16 4.00 -7.54
N PRO A 44 -16.07 4.06 -8.33
CA PRO A 44 -16.09 3.48 -9.65
C PRO A 44 -16.26 1.97 -9.49
N GLU A 45 -17.45 1.47 -9.81
CA GLU A 45 -17.62 0.05 -10.07
C GLU A 45 -16.81 -0.25 -11.31
N LEU A 46 -15.71 -0.98 -11.14
CA LEU A 46 -14.88 -1.46 -12.23
C LEU A 46 -15.69 -2.45 -13.07
N ASN A 47 -16.40 -1.94 -14.06
CA ASN A 47 -17.16 -2.72 -15.03
C ASN A 47 -16.24 -3.33 -16.11
N ILE A 48 -15.08 -3.86 -15.72
CA ILE A 48 -14.15 -4.53 -16.64
C ILE A 48 -14.30 -6.04 -16.45
N THR A 49 -14.95 -6.70 -17.41
CA THR A 49 -15.01 -8.17 -17.44
C THR A 49 -13.77 -8.70 -18.14
N VAL A 50 -12.76 -9.09 -17.36
CA VAL A 50 -11.51 -9.66 -17.89
C VAL A 50 -11.58 -11.18 -17.86
N VAL A 51 -11.53 -11.83 -19.03
CA VAL A 51 -11.47 -13.29 -19.12
C VAL A 51 -10.02 -13.73 -19.22
N ILE A 52 -9.53 -14.41 -18.18
CA ILE A 52 -8.19 -15.01 -18.19
C ILE A 52 -8.30 -16.48 -18.61
N PRO A 53 -7.85 -16.86 -19.81
CA PRO A 53 -7.95 -18.23 -20.28
C PRO A 53 -7.11 -19.18 -19.41
N LYS A 54 -7.66 -20.37 -19.13
CA LYS A 54 -6.88 -21.47 -18.53
C LYS A 54 -5.92 -22.02 -19.58
N THR A 55 -4.64 -22.08 -19.25
CA THR A 55 -3.58 -22.59 -20.12
C THR A 55 -2.89 -23.74 -19.40
N SER A 56 -3.52 -24.91 -19.43
CA SER A 56 -3.12 -26.10 -18.65
C SER A 56 -1.70 -26.64 -18.94
N ARG A 57 -0.91 -26.00 -19.82
CA ARG A 57 0.39 -26.50 -20.32
C ARG A 57 1.38 -25.42 -20.79
N ARG A 58 1.23 -24.15 -20.43
CA ARG A 58 2.19 -23.12 -20.91
C ARG A 58 3.41 -22.98 -19.98
N PRO A 59 4.61 -22.74 -20.53
CA PRO A 59 5.81 -22.52 -19.73
C PRO A 59 5.66 -21.27 -18.86
N THR A 60 6.47 -21.21 -17.80
CA THR A 60 6.64 -20.03 -16.96
C THR A 60 6.92 -18.79 -17.83
N PHE A 61 6.31 -17.67 -17.48
CA PHE A 61 6.57 -16.39 -18.14
C PHE A 61 7.49 -15.55 -17.27
N PHE A 62 8.76 -15.48 -17.67
CA PHE A 62 9.74 -14.61 -17.05
C PHE A 62 9.57 -13.17 -17.56
N PHE A 63 9.64 -12.20 -16.66
CA PHE A 63 9.61 -10.78 -16.98
C PHE A 63 10.64 -10.01 -16.16
N TRP A 64 11.11 -8.89 -16.70
CA TRP A 64 12.08 -8.01 -16.06
C TRP A 64 11.66 -6.54 -16.19
N THR A 65 12.58 -5.59 -16.34
CA THR A 65 12.33 -4.15 -16.25
C THR A 65 12.14 -3.45 -17.59
N ASP A 66 12.59 -4.02 -18.71
CA ASP A 66 12.45 -3.41 -20.04
C ASP A 66 10.95 -3.17 -20.37
N PRO A 67 10.50 -1.90 -20.42
CA PRO A 67 9.09 -1.56 -20.61
C PRO A 67 8.55 -1.95 -22.00
N GLU A 68 9.42 -2.04 -23.00
CA GLU A 68 9.07 -2.39 -24.39
C GLU A 68 8.98 -3.91 -24.59
N SER A 69 9.52 -4.69 -23.65
CA SER A 69 9.39 -6.14 -23.67
C SER A 69 7.94 -6.58 -23.47
N GLN A 70 7.61 -7.79 -23.93
CA GLN A 70 6.28 -8.38 -23.75
C GLN A 70 5.83 -8.38 -22.26
N GLY A 71 6.77 -8.50 -21.32
CA GLY A 71 6.51 -8.54 -19.88
C GLY A 71 6.77 -7.25 -19.12
N GLY A 72 7.24 -6.19 -19.77
CA GLY A 72 7.70 -4.96 -19.11
C GLY A 72 6.66 -4.29 -18.22
N PHE A 73 5.39 -4.32 -18.65
CA PHE A 73 4.27 -3.80 -17.88
C PHE A 73 4.01 -4.53 -16.56
N LEU A 74 4.54 -5.74 -16.38
CA LEU A 74 4.47 -6.44 -15.10
C LEU A 74 5.53 -5.93 -14.12
N SER A 75 6.57 -5.21 -14.57
CA SER A 75 7.65 -4.75 -13.70
C SER A 75 7.13 -3.90 -12.53
N PRO A 76 7.72 -4.06 -11.32
CA PRO A 76 7.47 -3.12 -10.23
C PRO A 76 7.77 -1.66 -10.59
N TRP A 77 8.70 -1.46 -11.52
CA TRP A 77 9.25 -0.17 -11.92
C TRP A 77 8.60 0.42 -13.18
N TYR A 78 7.63 -0.29 -13.77
CA TYR A 78 6.87 0.22 -14.91
C TYR A 78 6.15 1.52 -14.52
N ASN A 79 6.31 2.56 -15.35
CA ASN A 79 5.72 3.88 -15.13
C ASN A 79 4.20 3.83 -15.37
N CYS A 80 3.46 3.63 -14.28
CA CYS A 80 2.01 3.59 -14.25
C CYS A 80 1.56 4.29 -12.99
N PRO A 81 1.36 5.62 -13.04
CA PRO A 81 1.01 6.38 -11.86
C PRO A 81 -0.35 5.96 -11.27
N PHE A 82 -0.45 5.94 -9.95
CA PHE A 82 -1.69 5.71 -9.22
C PHE A 82 -1.66 6.42 -7.86
N GLU A 83 -2.83 6.62 -7.27
CA GLU A 83 -2.96 7.32 -5.98
C GLU A 83 -3.35 6.37 -4.84
N VAL A 84 -2.90 6.64 -3.63
CA VAL A 84 -3.32 5.96 -2.38
C VAL A 84 -3.30 6.96 -1.25
N GLY A 85 -4.39 7.13 -0.50
CA GLY A 85 -4.43 8.03 0.66
C GLY A 85 -4.05 9.49 0.34
N GLY A 86 -4.36 9.96 -0.87
CA GLY A 86 -4.00 11.31 -1.33
C GLY A 86 -2.56 11.48 -1.85
N GLU A 87 -1.71 10.45 -1.73
CA GLU A 87 -0.35 10.45 -2.26
C GLU A 87 -0.32 9.81 -3.65
N LYS A 88 0.45 10.40 -4.56
CA LYS A 88 0.65 9.88 -5.93
C LYS A 88 1.97 9.14 -6.02
N TYR A 89 1.92 7.94 -6.56
CA TYR A 89 3.10 7.10 -6.81
C TYR A 89 3.28 6.92 -8.31
N VAL A 90 4.52 6.99 -8.82
CA VAL A 90 4.85 6.77 -10.23
C VAL A 90 4.87 5.29 -10.63
N SER A 91 5.11 4.41 -9.66
CA SER A 91 5.20 2.97 -9.88
C SER A 91 4.89 2.18 -8.60
N THR A 92 4.65 0.88 -8.74
CA THR A 92 4.44 0.00 -7.58
C THR A 92 5.70 -0.14 -6.73
N GLY A 93 6.88 -0.09 -7.34
CA GLY A 93 8.16 -0.13 -6.63
C GLY A 93 8.33 1.07 -5.71
N GLN A 94 7.97 2.29 -6.17
CA GLN A 94 7.98 3.48 -5.31
C GLN A 94 7.04 3.31 -4.11
N TYR A 95 5.80 2.86 -4.34
CA TYR A 95 4.84 2.61 -3.27
C TYR A 95 5.36 1.61 -2.23
N ILE A 96 5.88 0.47 -2.67
CA ILE A 96 6.38 -0.59 -1.76
C ILE A 96 7.54 -0.04 -0.92
N THR A 97 8.46 0.70 -1.53
CA THR A 97 9.61 1.32 -0.85
C THR A 97 9.16 2.42 0.14
N ALA A 98 8.19 3.25 -0.23
CA ALA A 98 7.63 4.27 0.66
C ALA A 98 6.97 3.64 1.89
N ARG A 99 6.15 2.59 1.70
CA ARG A 99 5.50 1.88 2.81
C ARG A 99 6.51 1.21 3.74
N ARG A 100 7.63 0.69 3.20
CA ARG A 100 8.74 0.19 4.00
C ARG A 100 9.32 1.32 4.87
N ALA A 101 9.69 2.46 4.29
CA ALA A 101 10.25 3.59 5.06
C ALA A 101 9.29 4.06 6.17
N GLU A 102 7.99 4.10 5.89
CA GLU A 102 6.96 4.46 6.86
C GLU A 102 6.84 3.47 8.02
N ILE A 103 6.84 2.16 7.75
CA ILE A 103 6.77 1.09 8.77
C ILE A 103 7.97 1.18 9.72
N TYR A 104 9.16 1.44 9.17
CA TYR A 104 10.39 1.62 9.94
C TYR A 104 10.56 3.05 10.48
N ARG A 105 9.54 3.91 10.32
CA ARG A 105 9.47 5.28 10.86
C ARG A 105 10.59 6.21 10.38
N ASP A 106 11.20 5.92 9.23
CA ASP A 106 12.20 6.76 8.59
C ASP A 106 11.53 7.83 7.72
N ARG A 107 11.09 8.92 8.37
CA ARG A 107 10.39 10.03 7.71
C ARG A 107 11.25 10.75 6.67
N GLU A 108 12.57 10.78 6.88
CA GLU A 108 13.49 11.46 5.96
C GLU A 108 13.57 10.70 4.64
N SER A 109 13.80 9.38 4.71
CA SER A 109 13.80 8.52 3.52
C SER A 109 12.42 8.50 2.86
N LEU A 110 11.34 8.39 3.62
CA LEU A 110 9.98 8.45 3.09
C LEU A 110 9.74 9.70 2.24
N HIS A 111 10.11 10.89 2.75
CA HIS A 111 9.95 12.14 2.01
C HIS A 111 10.74 12.13 0.69
N LYS A 112 12.01 11.68 0.71
CA LYS A 112 12.83 11.57 -0.50
C LYS A 112 12.24 10.58 -1.51
N ILE A 113 11.76 9.43 -1.03
CA ILE A 113 11.15 8.39 -1.87
C ILE A 113 9.89 8.92 -2.57
N LEU A 114 9.05 9.68 -1.87
CA LEU A 114 7.83 10.26 -2.45
C LEU A 114 8.12 11.31 -3.54
N LEU A 115 9.24 12.02 -3.43
CA LEU A 115 9.67 13.00 -4.45
C LEU A 115 10.40 12.35 -5.64
N ALA A 116 11.04 11.20 -5.42
CA ALA A 116 11.80 10.51 -6.45
C ALA A 116 10.88 9.95 -7.55
N THR A 117 11.27 10.13 -8.81
CA THR A 117 10.48 9.67 -9.98
C THR A 117 11.19 8.61 -10.80
N ARG A 118 12.48 8.36 -10.52
CA ARG A 118 13.32 7.43 -11.26
C ARG A 118 13.57 6.15 -10.47
N GLU A 119 13.58 5.02 -11.17
CA GLU A 119 13.81 3.70 -10.57
C GLU A 119 15.15 3.63 -9.81
N ASP A 120 16.23 4.10 -10.42
CA ASP A 120 17.58 4.06 -9.84
C ASP A 120 17.68 4.86 -8.54
N GLU A 121 17.10 6.05 -8.52
CA GLU A 121 17.02 6.90 -7.33
C GLU A 121 16.21 6.23 -6.22
N ILE A 122 15.03 5.67 -6.54
CA ILE A 122 14.18 4.99 -5.56
C ILE A 122 14.89 3.76 -4.98
N LYS A 123 15.59 2.97 -5.81
CA LYS A 123 16.38 1.81 -5.36
C LYS A 123 17.50 2.24 -4.43
N ALA A 124 18.26 3.28 -4.80
CA ALA A 124 19.32 3.82 -3.95
C ALA A 124 18.77 4.32 -2.59
N LEU A 125 17.61 4.96 -2.57
CA LEU A 125 16.95 5.37 -1.33
C LEU A 125 16.47 4.17 -0.50
N ALA A 126 15.99 3.10 -1.14
CA ALA A 126 15.54 1.87 -0.48
C ALA A 126 16.64 1.18 0.33
N ASP A 127 17.88 1.26 -0.14
CA ASP A 127 19.06 0.70 0.53
C ASP A 127 19.49 1.52 1.76
N ASN A 128 19.06 2.77 1.85
CA ASN A 128 19.42 3.71 2.91
C ASN A 128 18.30 3.94 3.95
N ILE A 129 17.22 3.14 3.91
CA ILE A 129 16.14 3.23 4.90
C ILE A 129 16.68 2.78 6.27
N LYS A 130 16.62 3.67 7.26
CA LYS A 130 17.12 3.43 8.62
C LYS A 130 16.42 2.24 9.27
N ASP A 131 17.20 1.45 10.00
CA ASP A 131 16.77 0.27 10.77
C ASP A 131 15.95 -0.76 9.98
N SER A 132 16.02 -0.72 8.65
CA SER A 132 15.25 -1.59 7.77
C SER A 132 16.20 -2.41 6.91
N SER A 133 16.63 -3.58 7.37
CA SER A 133 17.33 -4.50 6.46
C SER A 133 16.33 -5.12 5.47
N ILE A 134 16.75 -5.36 4.22
CA ILE A 134 15.88 -5.99 3.21
C ILE A 134 15.44 -7.40 3.65
N THR A 135 16.33 -8.10 4.36
CA THR A 135 16.07 -9.42 4.92
C THR A 135 14.96 -9.40 5.97
N GLU A 136 14.96 -8.43 6.89
CA GLU A 136 13.90 -8.26 7.90
C GLU A 136 12.60 -7.79 7.26
N TRP A 137 12.68 -6.80 6.35
CA TRP A 137 11.51 -6.32 5.62
C TRP A 137 10.78 -7.46 4.92
N SER A 138 11.52 -8.34 4.26
CA SER A 138 10.95 -9.49 3.55
C SER A 138 10.33 -10.58 4.46
N LYS A 139 10.48 -10.46 5.78
CA LYS A 139 9.84 -11.29 6.81
C LYS A 139 8.72 -10.55 7.54
N HIS A 140 8.58 -9.25 7.34
CA HIS A 140 7.55 -8.44 7.99
C HIS A 140 6.14 -8.92 7.58
N PRO A 141 5.16 -8.98 8.51
CA PRO A 141 3.81 -9.46 8.21
C PRO A 141 3.14 -8.72 7.03
N ASP A 142 3.40 -7.43 6.88
CA ASP A 142 2.79 -6.58 5.85
C ASP A 142 3.51 -6.63 4.49
N TYR A 143 4.63 -7.33 4.37
CA TYR A 143 5.45 -7.37 3.15
C TYR A 143 4.63 -7.80 1.92
N HIS A 144 4.01 -8.98 2.01
CA HIS A 144 3.20 -9.51 0.91
C HIS A 144 1.91 -8.71 0.67
N PHE A 145 1.39 -8.06 1.70
CA PHE A 145 0.21 -7.21 1.59
C PHE A 145 0.50 -6.00 0.71
N HIS A 146 1.55 -5.23 1.00
CA HIS A 146 1.87 -4.02 0.23
C HIS A 146 2.21 -4.31 -1.23
N ILE A 147 2.90 -5.42 -1.51
CA ILE A 147 3.16 -5.87 -2.89
C ILE A 147 1.86 -6.11 -3.65
N HIS A 148 0.94 -6.88 -3.04
CA HIS A 148 -0.34 -7.20 -3.67
C HIS A 148 -1.22 -5.96 -3.83
N TYR A 149 -1.28 -5.11 -2.80
CA TYR A 149 -2.05 -3.87 -2.82
C TYR A 149 -1.56 -2.91 -3.91
N ALA A 150 -0.24 -2.74 -4.06
CA ALA A 150 0.33 -1.93 -5.13
C ALA A 150 -0.09 -2.44 -6.52
N ASN A 151 -0.03 -3.76 -6.73
CA ASN A 151 -0.49 -4.36 -7.97
C ASN A 151 -2.00 -4.18 -8.20
N LEU A 152 -2.83 -4.26 -7.15
CA LEU A 152 -4.25 -3.91 -7.26
C LEU A 152 -4.43 -2.46 -7.70
N ARG A 153 -3.73 -1.50 -7.09
CA ARG A 153 -3.83 -0.07 -7.46
C ARG A 153 -3.40 0.17 -8.91
N LYS A 154 -2.27 -0.40 -9.32
CA LYS A 154 -1.75 -0.31 -10.69
C LYS A 154 -2.73 -0.88 -11.73
N PHE A 155 -3.28 -2.07 -11.49
CA PHE A 155 -4.09 -2.77 -12.51
C PHE A 155 -5.57 -2.43 -12.48
N LEU A 156 -6.10 -1.91 -11.36
CA LEU A 156 -7.53 -1.65 -11.19
C LEU A 156 -7.88 -0.18 -10.96
N TYR A 157 -6.92 0.66 -10.59
CA TYR A 157 -7.19 2.03 -10.16
C TYR A 157 -6.23 3.06 -10.78
N SER A 158 -5.57 2.71 -11.88
CA SER A 158 -4.78 3.63 -12.70
C SER A 158 -5.51 3.98 -13.99
N ASP A 159 -5.06 5.05 -14.65
CA ASP A 159 -5.57 5.43 -15.98
C ASP A 159 -5.22 4.40 -17.07
N GLN A 160 -4.28 3.49 -16.79
CA GLN A 160 -3.86 2.43 -17.71
C GLN A 160 -4.54 1.09 -17.44
N SER A 161 -5.49 1.01 -16.50
CA SER A 161 -6.07 -0.24 -16.01
C SER A 161 -6.60 -1.15 -17.14
N GLU A 162 -7.32 -0.58 -18.12
CA GLU A 162 -7.89 -1.37 -19.22
C GLU A 162 -6.81 -2.06 -20.08
N ASP A 163 -5.78 -1.33 -20.52
CA ASP A 163 -4.66 -1.88 -21.28
C ASP A 163 -3.91 -2.96 -20.48
N LEU A 164 -3.57 -2.64 -19.23
CA LEU A 164 -2.80 -3.53 -18.36
C LEU A 164 -3.55 -4.84 -18.08
N LEU A 165 -4.86 -4.77 -17.84
CA LEU A 165 -5.70 -5.94 -17.63
C LEU A 165 -5.81 -6.80 -18.89
N ASN A 166 -5.97 -6.19 -20.06
CA ASN A 166 -5.99 -6.90 -21.34
C ASN A 166 -4.66 -7.61 -21.62
N ARG A 167 -3.53 -6.92 -21.40
CA ARG A 167 -2.19 -7.50 -21.53
C ARG A 167 -1.97 -8.64 -20.52
N LEU A 168 -2.41 -8.48 -19.27
CA LEU A 168 -2.33 -9.55 -18.26
C LEU A 168 -3.19 -10.76 -18.64
N ALA A 169 -4.38 -10.55 -19.21
CA ALA A 169 -5.27 -11.62 -19.67
C ALA A 169 -4.66 -12.40 -20.84
N ASN A 170 -3.99 -11.72 -21.76
CA ASN A 170 -3.26 -12.35 -22.86
C ASN A 170 -2.14 -13.29 -22.38
N LEU A 171 -1.64 -13.10 -21.15
CA LEU A 171 -0.69 -14.03 -20.54
C LEU A 171 -1.33 -15.31 -20.02
N GLY A 172 -2.66 -15.40 -19.95
CA GLY A 172 -3.39 -16.56 -19.42
C GLY A 172 -3.12 -16.76 -17.94
N ASP A 173 -3.18 -18.01 -17.50
CA ASP A 173 -2.86 -18.44 -16.12
C ASP A 173 -1.39 -18.86 -15.94
N ARG A 174 -0.50 -18.52 -16.89
CA ARG A 174 0.95 -18.77 -16.77
C ARG A 174 1.49 -18.25 -15.44
N GLU A 175 2.37 -19.01 -14.81
CA GLU A 175 3.14 -18.53 -13.67
C GLU A 175 4.00 -17.34 -14.12
N LEU A 176 3.87 -16.22 -13.41
CA LEU A 176 4.64 -15.01 -13.68
C LEU A 176 5.84 -14.98 -12.73
N VAL A 177 7.03 -14.83 -13.29
CA VAL A 177 8.29 -14.83 -12.53
C VAL A 177 9.07 -13.56 -12.81
N PHE A 178 9.31 -12.78 -11.75
CA PHE A 178 10.11 -11.57 -11.86
C PHE A 178 11.60 -11.95 -11.84
N ALA A 179 12.18 -12.04 -13.04
CA ALA A 179 13.56 -12.46 -13.30
C ALA A 179 14.53 -11.28 -13.25
N ASP A 180 14.60 -10.64 -12.07
CA ASP A 180 15.59 -9.61 -11.79
C ASP A 180 16.83 -10.25 -11.14
N PRO A 181 18.01 -10.21 -11.79
CA PRO A 181 19.26 -10.74 -11.24
C PRO A 181 19.69 -10.08 -9.93
N THR A 182 19.20 -8.87 -9.67
CA THR A 182 19.62 -8.05 -8.53
C THR A 182 18.67 -8.15 -7.34
N ASP A 183 17.55 -8.87 -7.48
CA ASP A 183 16.50 -8.92 -6.45
C ASP A 183 16.06 -10.36 -6.11
N LEU A 184 16.50 -10.86 -4.95
CA LEU A 184 16.14 -12.17 -4.40
C LEU A 184 14.80 -12.17 -3.62
N HIS A 185 14.19 -11.01 -3.40
CA HIS A 185 13.05 -10.82 -2.48
C HIS A 185 11.75 -10.55 -3.21
N LEU A 186 11.68 -9.52 -4.06
CA LEU A 186 10.58 -9.32 -5.00
C LEU A 186 10.73 -10.28 -6.17
N GLY A 187 11.96 -10.45 -6.66
CA GLY A 187 12.33 -11.31 -7.77
C GLY A 187 12.90 -12.66 -7.35
N ILE A 188 13.52 -13.33 -8.33
CA ILE A 188 14.21 -14.61 -8.14
C ILE A 188 15.74 -14.49 -8.04
N GLY A 189 16.31 -13.29 -8.20
CA GLY A 189 17.76 -13.06 -8.16
C GLY A 189 18.52 -13.70 -9.31
N LEU A 190 17.85 -13.98 -10.43
CA LEU A 190 18.41 -14.63 -11.62
C LEU A 190 17.74 -14.02 -12.85
N ASP A 191 18.46 -13.96 -13.97
CA ASP A 191 17.83 -13.72 -15.28
C ASP A 191 17.07 -14.97 -15.75
N ALA A 192 16.25 -14.82 -16.80
CA ALA A 192 15.44 -15.91 -17.32
C ALA A 192 16.26 -17.11 -17.81
N SER A 193 17.40 -16.88 -18.47
CA SER A 193 18.24 -17.95 -19.04
C SER A 193 18.95 -18.74 -17.94
N GLU A 194 19.43 -18.06 -16.89
CA GLU A 194 20.04 -18.72 -15.75
C GLU A 194 19.00 -19.48 -14.92
N ALA A 195 17.83 -18.88 -14.68
CA ALA A 195 16.73 -19.47 -13.93
C ALA A 195 16.28 -20.83 -14.50
N GLU A 196 16.26 -20.96 -15.83
CA GLU A 196 15.93 -22.21 -16.53
C GLU A 196 17.01 -23.29 -16.33
N LYS A 197 18.29 -22.91 -16.22
CA LYS A 197 19.42 -23.84 -16.06
C LYS A 197 19.55 -24.38 -14.64
N VAL A 198 19.46 -23.51 -13.64
CA VAL A 198 19.71 -23.87 -12.23
C VAL A 198 18.49 -24.50 -11.54
N GLY A 199 17.30 -24.30 -12.12
CA GLY A 199 16.05 -24.84 -11.63
C GLY A 199 15.51 -24.12 -10.37
N ARG A 200 14.24 -24.41 -10.05
CA ARG A 200 13.45 -23.67 -9.05
C ARG A 200 14.01 -23.64 -7.64
N LYS A 201 14.83 -24.62 -7.25
CA LYS A 201 15.41 -24.70 -5.90
C LYS A 201 16.43 -23.59 -5.62
N ALA A 202 17.03 -23.02 -6.67
CA ALA A 202 18.01 -21.93 -6.56
C ALA A 202 17.36 -20.53 -6.61
N TRP A 203 16.05 -20.45 -6.89
CA TRP A 203 15.38 -19.17 -7.07
C TRP A 203 15.14 -18.47 -5.73
N GLY A 204 15.18 -17.14 -5.77
CA GLY A 204 14.68 -16.27 -4.72
C GLY A 204 13.15 -16.37 -4.51
N LYS A 205 12.60 -15.44 -3.75
CA LYS A 205 11.22 -15.53 -3.24
C LYS A 205 10.15 -15.40 -4.33
N ASN A 206 10.43 -14.69 -5.43
CA ASN A 206 9.45 -14.29 -6.45
C ASN A 206 8.18 -13.67 -5.83
N ALA A 207 8.31 -12.86 -4.78
CA ALA A 207 7.14 -12.33 -4.06
C ALA A 207 6.26 -11.46 -4.96
N TYR A 208 6.85 -10.73 -5.90
CA TYR A 208 6.14 -9.89 -6.83
C TYR A 208 5.38 -10.72 -7.87
N GLY A 209 6.04 -11.70 -8.51
CA GLY A 209 5.39 -12.63 -9.45
C GLY A 209 4.21 -13.39 -8.83
N LYS A 210 4.38 -13.89 -7.61
CA LYS A 210 3.32 -14.58 -6.84
C LYS A 210 2.12 -13.67 -6.51
N SER A 211 2.32 -12.36 -6.39
CA SER A 211 1.23 -11.43 -6.07
C SER A 211 0.19 -11.32 -7.20
N PHE A 212 0.57 -11.63 -8.45
CA PHE A 212 -0.35 -11.64 -9.58
C PHE A 212 -1.39 -12.75 -9.48
N GLU A 213 -1.10 -13.87 -8.83
CA GLU A 213 -2.10 -14.92 -8.64
C GLU A 213 -3.28 -14.42 -7.80
N LYS A 214 -2.99 -13.68 -6.73
CA LYS A 214 -4.03 -13.02 -5.91
C LYS A 214 -4.80 -11.96 -6.69
N LEU A 215 -4.11 -11.16 -7.51
CA LEU A 215 -4.75 -10.18 -8.40
C LEU A 215 -5.70 -10.86 -9.38
N ARG A 216 -5.24 -11.92 -10.06
CA ARG A 216 -6.06 -12.69 -11.00
C ARG A 216 -7.26 -13.34 -10.31
N HIS A 217 -7.11 -13.82 -9.07
CA HIS A 217 -8.23 -14.33 -8.29
C HIS A 217 -9.27 -13.23 -8.01
N LYS A 218 -8.83 -12.02 -7.62
CA LYS A 218 -9.72 -10.86 -7.41
C LYS A 218 -10.47 -10.46 -8.69
N ILE A 219 -9.79 -10.47 -9.83
CA ILE A 219 -10.38 -10.14 -11.15
C ILE A 219 -11.43 -11.18 -11.58
N ARG A 220 -11.13 -12.48 -11.39
CA ARG A 220 -12.06 -13.58 -11.74
C ARG A 220 -13.28 -13.65 -10.82
N ASN A 221 -13.13 -13.24 -9.56
CA ASN A 221 -14.18 -13.26 -8.54
C ASN A 221 -14.47 -11.83 -8.04
N PRO A 222 -15.09 -10.95 -8.87
CA PRO A 222 -15.28 -9.53 -8.54
C PRO A 222 -16.18 -9.29 -7.32
N ILE A 223 -16.95 -10.31 -6.88
CA ILE A 223 -17.78 -10.31 -5.66
C ILE A 223 -16.93 -10.43 -4.37
N SER A 224 -15.62 -10.66 -4.49
CA SER A 224 -14.69 -10.75 -3.35
C SER A 224 -14.65 -9.42 -2.57
N PRO A 225 -14.58 -9.44 -1.22
CA PRO A 225 -14.86 -8.27 -0.38
C PRO A 225 -14.01 -7.04 -0.75
N VAL A 226 -14.63 -5.86 -0.54
CA VAL A 226 -13.99 -4.54 -0.61
C VAL A 226 -12.60 -4.64 0.02
N ILE A 227 -11.57 -4.18 -0.70
CA ILE A 227 -10.20 -4.16 -0.18
C ILE A 227 -10.25 -3.45 1.18
N PRO A 228 -9.74 -4.06 2.27
CA PRO A 228 -9.75 -3.41 3.57
C PRO A 228 -9.04 -2.06 3.46
N THR A 229 -9.77 -0.98 3.71
CA THR A 229 -9.19 0.33 3.97
C THR A 229 -8.38 0.19 5.27
N PHE A 230 -7.05 0.27 5.20
CA PHE A 230 -6.22 0.36 6.41
C PHE A 230 -6.50 1.72 7.09
N PRO A 231 -6.23 1.89 8.39
CA PRO A 231 -6.42 3.16 9.11
C PRO A 231 -5.67 4.38 8.52
N TYR A 232 -4.80 4.18 7.52
CA TYR A 232 -4.08 5.24 6.80
C TYR A 232 -4.72 5.60 5.45
N ASP A 233 -5.79 4.91 5.05
CA ASP A 233 -6.62 5.24 3.88
C ASP A 233 -7.63 6.31 4.30
N THR A 234 -7.13 7.44 4.83
CA THR A 234 -7.94 8.61 5.16
C THR A 234 -8.02 9.48 3.91
N GLY A 235 -8.98 9.13 3.04
CA GLY A 235 -9.44 10.08 2.02
C GLY A 235 -9.97 11.37 2.63
#